data_AF-A0A7J6GC79-F1
#
_entry.id   AF-A0A7J6GC79-F1
#
_cell.length_a   1.000
_cell.length_b   1.000
_cell.length_c   1.000
_cell.angle_alpha   90.00
_cell.angle_beta   90.00
_cell.angle_gamma   90.00
#
_symmetry.space_group_name_H-M   'P 1'
#
loop_
_entity.id
_entity.type
_entity.pdbx_description
1 polymer ?
#
loop_
_entity_poly.entity_id
_entity_poly.type
_entity_poly.pdbx_seq_one_letter_code
_entity_poly.pdbx_strand_id
1 'polypeptide(L)'
;MMTNNINKVSDKVRKATMERAKELTSGSELDFPTFLKSMNPSNITEGFWLALPNDFCTKNLSKKDEIITLKDKRGNEYEAKYLAESRTLSNGWKSFARDHYLNDGDVLCFRLIQPLVFEINEGLS
;
A
#
# COMPACT_ATOMS: atom_id res chain seq x y z
N MET A 1 7.23 2.43 -29.60
CA MET A 1 6.46 2.51 -28.34
C MET A 1 6.00 1.10 -28.02
N MET A 2 6.60 0.44 -27.03
CA MET A 2 6.16 -0.89 -26.60
C MET A 2 5.08 -0.70 -25.54
N THR A 3 3.83 -1.00 -25.89
CA THR A 3 2.76 -1.16 -24.91
C THR A 3 3.02 -2.47 -24.18
N ASN A 4 3.54 -2.40 -22.95
CA ASN A 4 3.59 -3.56 -22.07
C ASN A 4 2.15 -4.00 -21.78
N ASN A 5 1.80 -5.17 -22.29
CA ASN A 5 0.53 -5.82 -22.06
C ASN A 5 0.52 -6.35 -20.61
N ILE A 6 0.04 -5.53 -19.67
CA ILE A 6 -0.09 -5.94 -18.27
C ILE A 6 -1.28 -6.90 -18.22
N ASN A 7 -1.00 -8.20 -18.14
CA ASN A 7 -2.04 -9.21 -17.93
C ASN A 7 -2.73 -8.93 -16.59
N LYS A 8 -3.93 -8.37 -16.65
CA LYS A 8 -4.76 -8.11 -15.48
C LYS A 8 -4.96 -9.40 -14.69
N VAL A 9 -4.60 -9.40 -13.41
CA VAL A 9 -4.76 -10.56 -12.53
C VAL A 9 -6.24 -10.81 -12.29
N SER A 10 -6.67 -12.05 -12.53
CA SER A 10 -8.07 -12.48 -12.33
C SER A 10 -8.50 -12.33 -10.86
N ASP A 11 -9.78 -12.04 -10.63
CA ASP A 11 -10.33 -11.86 -9.28
C ASP A 11 -10.13 -13.10 -8.38
N LYS A 12 -10.15 -14.29 -8.97
CA LYS A 12 -9.87 -15.55 -8.25
C LYS A 12 -8.45 -15.56 -7.67
N VAL A 13 -7.47 -15.17 -8.48
CA VAL A 13 -6.07 -15.10 -8.03
C VAL A 13 -5.91 -14.02 -6.98
N ARG A 14 -6.48 -12.81 -7.20
CA ARG A 14 -6.43 -11.72 -6.21
C ARG A 14 -6.99 -12.14 -4.85
N LYS A 15 -8.14 -12.83 -4.86
CA LYS A 15 -8.77 -13.33 -3.64
C LYS A 15 -7.85 -14.34 -2.93
N ALA A 16 -7.31 -15.31 -3.66
CA ALA A 16 -6.41 -16.31 -3.08
C ALA A 16 -5.14 -15.67 -2.48
N THR A 17 -4.53 -14.72 -3.20
CA THR A 17 -3.37 -13.98 -2.73
C THR A 17 -3.69 -13.16 -1.47
N MET A 18 -4.84 -12.49 -1.43
CA MET A 18 -5.29 -11.76 -0.24
C MET A 18 -5.52 -12.68 0.96
N GLU A 19 -6.13 -13.87 0.78
CA GLU A 19 -6.32 -14.82 1.89
C GLU A 19 -4.97 -15.35 2.41
N ARG A 20 -4.04 -15.70 1.52
CA ARG A 20 -2.67 -16.09 1.91
C ARG A 20 -1.97 -14.98 2.68
N ALA A 21 -2.08 -13.74 2.22
CA ALA A 21 -1.52 -12.58 2.91
C ALA A 21 -2.10 -12.42 4.33
N LYS A 22 -3.42 -12.59 4.49
CA LYS A 22 -4.07 -12.56 5.82
C LYS A 22 -3.51 -13.64 6.73
N GLU A 23 -3.38 -14.88 6.25
CA GLU A 23 -2.82 -16.00 7.01
C GLU A 23 -1.37 -15.74 7.45
N LEU A 24 -0.56 -15.12 6.61
CA LEU A 24 0.83 -14.76 6.95
C LEU A 24 0.89 -13.62 7.99
N THR A 25 -0.08 -12.73 7.99
CA THR A 25 -0.13 -11.58 8.92
C THR A 25 -0.92 -11.84 10.20
N SER A 26 -1.74 -12.89 10.28
CA SER A 26 -2.59 -13.18 11.45
C SER A 26 -1.78 -13.56 12.70
N GLY A 27 -0.55 -14.04 12.53
CA GLY A 27 0.37 -14.31 13.63
C GLY A 27 1.14 -13.08 14.15
N SER A 28 1.03 -11.92 13.49
CA SER A 28 1.78 -10.70 13.84
C SER A 28 0.94 -9.65 14.58
N GLU A 29 -0.22 -10.03 15.13
CA GLU A 29 -0.89 -9.23 16.16
C GLU A 29 0.14 -9.04 17.29
N LEU A 30 0.69 -7.85 17.54
CA LEU A 30 0.22 -7.08 18.70
C LEU A 30 0.75 -5.65 18.84
N ASP A 31 1.63 -5.11 17.99
CA ASP A 31 2.25 -3.81 18.33
C ASP A 31 1.75 -2.60 17.52
N PHE A 32 1.22 -2.79 16.31
CA PHE A 32 0.90 -1.66 15.43
C PHE A 32 -0.40 -1.81 14.64
N PRO A 33 -1.18 -0.72 14.45
CA PRO A 33 -2.31 -0.70 13.53
C PRO A 33 -1.87 -1.13 12.12
N THR A 34 -2.54 -2.14 11.56
CA THR A 34 -2.12 -2.81 10.32
C THR A 34 -3.28 -2.95 9.34
N PHE A 35 -3.00 -2.85 8.03
CA PHE A 35 -3.94 -3.26 6.98
C PHE A 35 -3.22 -3.85 5.77
N LEU A 36 -3.94 -4.72 5.04
CA LEU A 36 -3.50 -5.26 3.75
C LEU A 36 -4.13 -4.48 2.60
N LYS A 37 -3.37 -4.24 1.53
CA LYS A 37 -3.86 -3.60 0.32
C LYS A 37 -3.37 -4.37 -0.91
N SER A 38 -4.33 -4.85 -1.70
CA SER A 38 -4.06 -5.36 -3.05
C SER A 38 -3.86 -4.19 -4.01
N MET A 39 -2.80 -4.25 -4.81
CA MET A 39 -2.46 -3.32 -5.86
C MET A 39 -3.26 -3.62 -7.12
N ASN A 40 -3.73 -2.57 -7.80
CA ASN A 40 -4.37 -2.64 -9.11
C ASN A 40 -3.69 -1.65 -10.08
N PRO A 41 -3.97 -1.71 -11.40
CA PRO A 41 -3.31 -0.83 -12.37
C PRO A 41 -3.48 0.66 -12.06
N SER A 42 -4.62 1.08 -11.49
CA SER A 42 -4.83 2.49 -11.09
C SER A 42 -4.09 2.91 -9.82
N ASN A 43 -3.49 1.98 -9.09
CA ASN A 43 -2.57 2.30 -8.01
C ASN A 43 -1.12 2.43 -8.51
N ILE A 44 -0.74 1.73 -9.58
CA ILE A 44 0.67 1.51 -9.95
C ILE A 44 1.08 2.09 -11.31
N THR A 45 0.16 2.24 -12.27
CA THR A 45 0.49 2.67 -13.65
C THR A 45 -0.37 3.83 -14.12
N GLU A 46 -1.62 3.92 -13.64
CA GLU A 46 -2.58 4.93 -14.06
C GLU A 46 -2.91 5.84 -12.86
N GLY A 47 -2.62 7.14 -12.95
CA GLY A 47 -2.94 8.12 -11.91
C GLY A 47 -2.01 8.13 -10.68
N PHE A 48 -1.48 6.98 -10.25
CA PHE A 48 -0.58 6.84 -9.09
C PHE A 48 -1.18 7.36 -7.78
N TRP A 49 -2.45 7.03 -7.54
CA TRP A 49 -3.13 7.30 -6.27
C TRP A 49 -3.34 5.99 -5.52
N LEU A 50 -3.01 5.97 -4.23
CA LEU A 50 -3.30 4.83 -3.36
C LEU A 50 -4.39 5.20 -2.36
N ALA A 51 -5.60 4.72 -2.60
CA ALA A 51 -6.68 4.83 -1.63
C ALA A 51 -6.42 3.93 -0.40
N LEU A 52 -6.52 4.53 0.78
CA LEU A 52 -6.34 3.86 2.06
C LEU A 52 -7.71 3.41 2.64
N PRO A 53 -7.77 2.36 3.48
CA PRO A 53 -9.02 1.93 4.08
C PRO A 53 -9.66 3.03 4.95
N ASN A 54 -10.96 3.26 4.75
CA ASN A 54 -11.71 4.32 5.44
C ASN A 54 -11.58 4.21 6.96
N ASP A 55 -11.91 3.04 7.51
CA ASP A 55 -11.88 2.80 8.96
C ASP A 55 -10.48 2.95 9.55
N PHE A 56 -9.45 2.56 8.78
CA PHE A 56 -8.07 2.72 9.22
C PHE A 56 -7.70 4.20 9.36
N CYS A 57 -8.02 5.01 8.34
CA CYS A 57 -7.72 6.43 8.35
C CYS A 57 -8.47 7.15 9.47
N THR A 58 -9.77 6.86 9.64
CA THR A 58 -10.59 7.48 10.68
C THR A 58 -10.05 7.23 12.09
N LYS A 59 -9.49 6.04 12.33
CA LYS A 59 -8.98 5.63 13.65
C LYS A 59 -7.55 6.11 13.91
N ASN A 60 -6.70 6.16 12.89
CA ASN A 60 -5.25 6.26 13.08
C ASN A 60 -4.59 7.49 12.45
N LEU A 61 -5.24 8.17 11.51
CA LEU A 61 -4.67 9.30 10.78
C LEU A 61 -5.40 10.61 11.09
N SER A 62 -4.71 11.73 10.88
CA SER A 62 -5.31 13.05 11.09
C SER A 62 -6.31 13.40 9.98
N LYS A 63 -7.10 14.45 10.22
CA LYS A 63 -8.05 15.03 9.26
C LYS A 63 -7.42 16.10 8.37
N LYS A 64 -6.09 16.21 8.32
CA LYS A 64 -5.35 17.21 7.55
C LYS A 64 -4.43 16.53 6.54
N ASP A 65 -4.15 17.25 5.46
CA ASP A 65 -3.12 16.85 4.51
C ASP A 65 -1.76 16.83 5.20
N GLU A 66 -1.02 15.74 5.05
CA GLU A 66 0.26 15.54 5.73
C GLU A 66 1.24 14.78 4.82
N ILE A 67 2.53 14.86 5.15
CA ILE A 67 3.54 14.00 4.54
C ILE A 67 3.65 12.74 5.40
N ILE A 68 3.50 11.59 4.75
CA ILE A 68 3.68 10.28 5.34
C ILE A 68 4.99 9.70 4.84
N THR A 69 5.75 9.11 5.76
CA THR A 69 6.95 8.34 5.45
C THR A 69 6.59 6.88 5.24
N LEU A 70 6.98 6.32 4.11
CA LEU A 70 6.88 4.90 3.77
C LEU A 70 8.27 4.30 3.92
N LYS A 71 8.42 3.35 4.84
CA LYS A 71 9.67 2.67 5.13
C LYS A 71 9.62 1.25 4.60
N ASP A 72 10.59 0.89 3.76
CA ASP A 72 10.71 -0.48 3.27
C ASP A 72 11.41 -1.42 4.27
N LYS A 73 11.43 -2.72 3.96
CA LYS A 73 12.13 -3.75 4.76
C LYS A 73 13.64 -3.55 4.89
N ARG A 74 14.25 -2.71 4.05
CA ARG A 74 15.68 -2.38 4.06
C ARG A 74 15.95 -1.12 4.87
N GLY A 75 14.91 -0.45 5.36
CA GLY A 75 14.96 0.79 6.09
C GLY A 75 15.06 2.04 5.22
N ASN A 76 14.90 1.93 3.90
CA ASN A 76 14.83 3.09 3.03
C ASN A 76 13.50 3.82 3.25
N GLU A 77 13.54 5.14 3.19
CA GLU A 77 12.40 6.00 3.47
C GLU A 77 11.96 6.75 2.21
N TYR A 78 10.65 6.81 2.00
CA TYR A 78 10.00 7.46 0.88
C TYR A 78 8.90 8.37 1.40
N GLU A 79 8.88 9.63 0.97
CA GLU A 79 7.79 10.54 1.33
C GLU A 79 6.63 10.39 0.37
N ALA A 80 5.40 10.38 0.91
CA ALA A 80 4.17 10.44 0.14
C ALA A 80 3.18 11.43 0.77
N LYS A 81 2.56 12.28 -0.06
CA LYS A 81 1.52 13.20 0.41
C LYS A 81 0.22 12.46 0.66
N TYR A 82 -0.24 12.45 1.90
CA TYR A 82 -1.58 12.03 2.30
C TYR A 82 -2.58 13.18 2.14
N LEU A 83 -3.68 12.91 1.45
CA LEU A 83 -4.81 13.82 1.29
C LEU A 83 -5.96 13.35 2.17
N ALA A 84 -6.29 14.11 3.21
CA ALA A 84 -7.22 13.63 4.25
C ALA A 84 -8.67 13.52 3.78
N GLU A 85 -9.10 14.43 2.91
CA GLU A 85 -10.47 14.44 2.37
C GLU A 85 -10.75 13.18 1.54
N SER A 86 -9.82 12.83 0.64
CA SER A 86 -9.94 11.68 -0.25
C SER A 86 -9.36 10.39 0.33
N ARG A 87 -8.59 10.48 1.43
CA ARG A 87 -7.90 9.38 2.11
C ARG A 87 -6.96 8.63 1.17
N THR A 88 -6.20 9.40 0.41
CA THR A 88 -5.29 8.85 -0.61
C THR A 88 -3.84 9.26 -0.35
N LEU A 89 -2.91 8.37 -0.67
CA LEU A 89 -1.52 8.76 -0.91
C LEU A 89 -1.38 9.18 -2.37
N SER A 90 -0.71 10.31 -2.58
CA SER A 90 -0.57 10.95 -3.88
C SER A 90 0.91 11.16 -4.23
N ASN A 91 1.35 12.41 -4.38
CA ASN A 91 2.72 12.77 -4.73
C ASN A 91 3.73 11.99 -3.88
N GLY A 92 4.62 11.22 -4.52
CA GLY A 92 5.59 10.34 -3.84
C GLY A 92 5.27 8.84 -3.89
N TRP A 93 3.99 8.44 -3.88
CA TRP A 93 3.58 7.03 -3.99
C TRP A 93 4.09 6.37 -5.29
N LYS A 94 4.07 7.12 -6.39
CA LYS A 94 4.59 6.69 -7.70
C LYS A 94 6.03 6.20 -7.64
N SER A 95 6.89 6.92 -6.91
CA SER A 95 8.31 6.60 -6.82
C SER A 95 8.50 5.31 -6.04
N PHE A 96 7.83 5.19 -4.89
CA PHE A 96 7.78 3.95 -4.11
C PHE A 96 7.35 2.75 -4.98
N ALA A 97 6.20 2.87 -5.65
CA ALA A 97 5.68 1.77 -6.47
C ALA A 97 6.62 1.33 -7.60
N ARG A 98 7.40 2.26 -8.17
CA ARG A 98 8.37 1.97 -9.24
C ARG A 98 9.64 1.32 -8.72
N ASP A 99 10.19 1.86 -7.64
CA ASP A 99 11.44 1.36 -7.04
C ASP A 99 11.28 -0.06 -6.48
N HIS A 100 10.05 -0.38 -6.08
CA HIS A 100 9.64 -1.70 -5.60
C HIS A 100 9.03 -2.60 -6.68
N TYR A 101 8.99 -2.16 -7.94
CA TYR A 101 8.48 -2.92 -9.08
C TYR A 101 7.08 -3.52 -8.85
N LEU A 102 6.18 -2.78 -8.20
CA LEU A 102 4.85 -3.26 -7.86
C LEU A 102 4.03 -3.57 -9.11
N ASN A 103 3.35 -4.72 -9.11
CA ASN A 103 2.53 -5.23 -10.18
C ASN A 103 1.06 -5.35 -9.78
N ASP A 104 0.21 -5.56 -10.79
CA ASP A 104 -1.19 -5.87 -10.56
C ASP A 104 -1.32 -7.16 -9.73
N GLY A 105 -2.13 -7.12 -8.66
CA GLY A 105 -2.36 -8.28 -7.80
C GLY A 105 -1.42 -8.39 -6.60
N ASP A 106 -0.30 -7.66 -6.57
CA ASP A 106 0.58 -7.63 -5.40
C ASP A 106 -0.18 -7.19 -4.14
N VAL A 107 0.14 -7.80 -3.00
CA VAL A 107 -0.44 -7.43 -1.70
C VAL A 107 0.66 -6.87 -0.81
N LEU A 108 0.40 -5.67 -0.31
CA LEU A 108 1.25 -4.97 0.65
C LEU A 108 0.61 -4.97 2.03
N CYS A 109 1.44 -5.14 3.06
CA CYS A 109 1.07 -4.94 4.45
C CYS A 109 1.62 -3.59 4.93
N PHE A 110 0.71 -2.71 5.32
CA PHE A 110 1.03 -1.40 5.89
C PHE A 110 0.88 -1.46 7.40
N ARG A 111 1.96 -1.14 8.12
CA ARG A 111 1.99 -1.06 9.58
C ARG A 111 2.30 0.36 10.01
N LEU A 112 1.41 1.01 10.74
CA LEU A 112 1.67 2.35 11.27
C LEU A 112 2.54 2.26 12.52
N ILE A 113 3.84 2.43 12.36
CA ILE A 113 4.83 2.21 13.42
C ILE A 113 5.11 3.46 14.28
N GLN A 114 4.84 4.65 13.73
CA GLN A 114 4.90 5.94 14.39
C GLN A 114 3.85 6.86 13.77
N PRO A 115 3.52 8.03 14.38
CA PRO A 115 2.70 9.03 13.70
C PRO A 115 3.27 9.33 12.31
N LEU A 116 2.44 9.14 11.27
CA LEU A 116 2.79 9.39 9.88
C LEU A 116 3.91 8.51 9.29
N VAL A 117 4.29 7.41 9.95
CA VAL A 117 5.31 6.47 9.42
C VAL A 117 4.71 5.08 9.24
N PHE A 118 4.59 4.64 7.99
CA PHE A 118 4.25 3.27 7.65
C PHE A 118 5.51 2.45 7.39
N GLU A 119 5.64 1.30 8.04
CA GLU A 119 6.48 0.21 7.56
C GLU A 119 5.68 -0.60 6.54
N ILE A 120 6.28 -0.86 5.37
CA ILE A 120 5.67 -1.61 4.27
C ILE A 120 6.41 -2.93 4.07
N ASN A 121 5.66 -4.02 4.20
CA ASN A 121 6.13 -5.36 3.89
C ASN A 121 5.52 -5.84 2.57
N GLU A 122 6.41 -6.25 1.66
CA GLU A 122 6.11 -6.71 0.30
C GLU A 122 6.35 -8.21 0.18
N GLY A 123 5.72 -8.86 -0.80
CA GLY A 123 5.91 -10.29 -1.06
C GLY A 123 4.98 -11.21 -0.28
N LEU A 124 3.79 -10.73 0.07
CA LEU A 124 2.70 -11.57 0.57
C LEU A 124 1.95 -12.29 -0.56
N SER A 125 2.58 -12.42 -1.74
CA SER A 125 2.03 -13.03 -2.95
C SER A 125 1.99 -14.55 -2.95
#